data_AF-A0A374AE54-F1
#
_entry.id   AF-A0A374AE54-F1
#
_cell.length_a   1.000
_cell.length_b   1.000
_cell.length_c   1.000
_cell.angle_alpha   90.00
_cell.angle_beta   90.00
_cell.angle_gamma   90.00
#
_symmetry.space_group_name_H-M   'P 1'
#
loop_
_entity.id
_entity.type
_entity.pdbx_description
1 polymer ?
#
loop_
_entity_poly.entity_id
_entity_poly.type
_entity_poly.pdbx_seq_one_letter_code
_entity_poly.pdbx_strand_id
1 'polypeptide(L)'
;MVTNADITLYNKVYDRDAGANRYYRTVLKGVNWQDTTAVQPTDKGIVSADVAEIYIPFAVETEKQFRKLKNFVQEPEKTGFFTVEAGDLVVQGIVGDELTSAKDEERMKNTYDDVRTIAVVETNDNGSPEMQHWKVTAE
;
A
#
# COMPACT_ATOMS: atom_id res chain seq x y z
N MET A 1 0.14 18.83 -3.39
CA MET A 1 -0.99 17.89 -3.56
C MET A 1 -1.95 18.02 -2.37
N VAL A 2 -3.27 17.89 -2.55
CA VAL A 2 -4.22 17.87 -1.41
C VAL A 2 -4.16 16.50 -0.75
N THR A 3 -4.03 16.42 0.57
CA THR A 3 -4.00 15.18 1.36
C THR A 3 -5.19 15.17 2.32
N ASN A 4 -5.82 14.01 2.53
CA ASN A 4 -7.05 13.88 3.31
C ASN A 4 -7.05 12.70 4.29
N ALA A 5 -6.04 11.84 4.26
CA ALA A 5 -6.01 10.63 5.07
C ALA A 5 -4.57 10.27 5.47
N ASP A 6 -4.48 9.46 6.52
CA ASP A 6 -3.28 8.70 6.87
C ASP A 6 -3.53 7.24 6.54
N ILE A 7 -2.48 6.49 6.21
CA ILE A 7 -2.60 5.07 5.90
C ILE A 7 -1.55 4.24 6.62
N THR A 8 -1.85 2.97 6.79
CA THR A 8 -0.90 1.95 7.24
C THR A 8 -0.64 0.99 6.08
N LEU A 9 0.62 0.95 5.63
CA LEU A 9 1.10 0.06 4.60
C LEU A 9 1.78 -1.16 5.23
N TYR A 10 1.47 -2.35 4.74
CA TYR A 10 2.13 -3.59 5.12
C TYR A 10 2.81 -4.20 3.90
N ASN A 11 4.15 -4.11 3.85
CA ASN A 11 4.91 -4.77 2.80
C ASN A 11 4.96 -6.28 3.05
N LYS A 12 4.43 -7.07 2.12
CA LYS A 12 4.34 -8.52 2.23
C LYS A 12 5.57 -9.18 1.62
N VAL A 13 6.35 -9.88 2.44
CA VAL A 13 7.58 -10.54 2.01
C VAL A 13 7.51 -12.02 2.37
N TYR A 14 7.61 -12.88 1.37
CA TYR A 14 7.67 -14.32 1.60
C TYR A 14 9.04 -14.73 2.15
N ASP A 15 9.06 -15.26 3.37
CA ASP A 15 10.22 -15.84 4.00
C ASP A 15 10.26 -17.34 3.65
N ARG A 16 11.29 -17.73 2.88
CA ARG A 16 11.48 -19.12 2.43
C ARG A 16 11.95 -20.03 3.57
N ASP A 17 12.70 -19.51 4.54
CA ASP A 17 13.22 -20.29 5.65
C ASP A 17 12.11 -20.62 6.65
N ALA A 18 11.23 -19.66 6.92
CA ALA A 18 10.05 -19.85 7.76
C ALA A 18 8.86 -20.49 7.02
N GLY A 19 8.87 -20.49 5.69
CA GLY A 19 7.75 -20.95 4.85
C GLY A 19 6.49 -20.08 5.00
N ALA A 20 6.64 -18.83 5.40
CA ALA A 20 5.53 -17.94 5.78
C ALA A 20 5.73 -16.51 5.28
N ASN A 21 4.64 -15.74 5.18
CA ASN A 21 4.73 -14.31 4.88
C ASN A 21 5.09 -13.54 6.14
N ARG A 22 6.08 -12.66 6.02
CA ARG A 22 6.36 -11.59 6.98
C ARG A 22 5.79 -10.29 6.43
N TYR A 23 5.29 -9.45 7.32
CA TYR A 23 4.73 -8.16 6.97
C TYR A 23 5.53 -7.06 7.66
N TYR A 24 5.90 -6.04 6.90
CA TYR A 24 6.60 -4.87 7.42
C TYR A 24 5.66 -3.68 7.42
N ARG A 25 5.17 -3.33 8.61
CA ARG A 25 4.25 -2.23 8.83
C ARG A 25 4.94 -0.87 8.68
N THR A 26 4.34 0.07 7.97
CA THR A 26 4.80 1.45 7.79
C THR A 26 3.62 2.40 7.83
N VAL A 27 3.68 3.43 8.67
CA VAL A 27 2.67 4.50 8.67
C VAL A 27 3.09 5.58 7.69
N LEU A 28 2.18 5.98 6.81
CA LEU A 28 2.35 7.07 5.88
C LEU A 28 1.29 8.13 6.17
N LYS A 29 1.71 9.29 6.67
CA LYS A 29 0.79 10.39 7.00
C LYS A 29 0.75 11.44 5.91
N GLY A 30 -0.45 11.99 5.68
CA GLY A 30 -0.67 12.96 4.61
C GLY A 30 -0.64 12.31 3.23
N VAL A 31 -1.52 11.34 3.01
CA VAL A 31 -1.84 10.79 1.69
C VAL A 31 -3.19 11.32 1.21
N ASN A 32 -3.51 11.12 -0.07
CA ASN A 32 -4.85 11.32 -0.58
C ASN A 32 -5.49 9.97 -0.86
N TRP A 33 -6.56 9.64 -0.15
CA TRP A 33 -7.36 8.44 -0.35
C TRP A 33 -8.69 8.79 -1.01
N GLN A 34 -9.03 8.10 -2.08
CA GLN A 34 -10.29 8.25 -2.80
C GLN A 34 -10.89 6.88 -3.06
N ASP A 35 -12.01 6.57 -2.40
CA ASP A 35 -12.84 5.44 -2.79
C ASP A 35 -13.56 5.79 -4.09
N THR A 36 -13.37 4.95 -5.10
CA THR A 36 -13.98 5.10 -6.42
C THR A 36 -14.49 3.77 -6.92
N THR A 37 -15.51 3.81 -7.76
CA THR A 37 -15.98 2.60 -8.44
C THR A 37 -15.31 2.56 -9.81
N ALA A 38 -14.34 1.66 -9.98
CA ALA A 38 -13.74 1.41 -11.28
C ALA A 38 -14.78 0.73 -12.17
N VAL A 39 -15.15 1.40 -13.27
CA VAL A 39 -16.06 0.87 -14.27
C VAL A 39 -15.23 0.43 -15.47
N GLN A 40 -15.07 -0.88 -15.64
CA GLN A 40 -14.34 -1.43 -16.79
C GLN A 40 -15.30 -2.13 -17.76
N PRO A 41 -15.33 -1.73 -19.04
CA PRO A 41 -16.02 -2.48 -20.07
C PRO A 41 -15.25 -3.78 -20.35
N THR A 42 -15.94 -4.91 -20.25
CA THR A 42 -15.42 -6.23 -20.63
C THR A 42 -16.27 -6.80 -21.77
N ASP A 43 -15.76 -7.79 -22.51
CA ASP A 43 -16.48 -8.46 -23.59
C ASP A 43 -17.83 -9.10 -23.15
N LYS A 44 -18.07 -9.24 -21.84
CA LYS A 44 -19.28 -9.81 -21.25
C LYS A 44 -20.19 -8.79 -20.57
N GLY A 45 -19.84 -7.50 -20.58
CA GLY A 45 -20.61 -6.43 -19.95
C GLY A 45 -19.75 -5.44 -19.15
N ILE A 46 -20.40 -4.56 -18.40
CA ILE A 46 -19.74 -3.60 -17.52
C ILE A 46 -19.46 -4.29 -16.17
N VAL A 47 -18.20 -4.30 -15.75
CA VAL A 47 -17.83 -4.69 -14.39
C VAL A 47 -17.55 -3.42 -13.59
N SER A 48 -18.26 -3.26 -12.48
CA SER A 48 -17.99 -2.25 -11.47
C SER A 48 -17.29 -2.91 -10.29
N ALA A 49 -16.11 -2.43 -9.93
CA ALA A 49 -15.38 -2.87 -8.74
C ALA A 49 -15.11 -1.66 -7.84
N ASP A 50 -15.30 -1.83 -6.53
CA ASP A 50 -14.95 -0.80 -5.56
C ASP A 50 -13.44 -0.79 -5.37
N VAL A 51 -12.77 0.25 -5.83
CA VAL A 51 -11.32 0.41 -5.72
C VAL A 51 -10.97 1.66 -4.93
N ALA A 52 -9.82 1.68 -4.26
CA ALA A 52 -9.26 2.91 -3.73
C ALA A 52 -8.14 3.40 -4.64
N GLU A 53 -8.24 4.66 -5.06
CA GLU A 53 -7.12 5.38 -5.62
C GLU A 53 -6.44 6.16 -4.48
N ILE A 54 -5.20 5.80 -4.22
CA ILE A 54 -4.38 6.35 -3.15
C ILE A 54 -3.19 7.04 -3.78
N TYR A 55 -3.05 8.32 -3.50
CA TYR A 55 -1.95 9.12 -3.98
C TYR A 55 -1.01 9.37 -2.79
N ILE A 56 0.23 8.91 -2.90
CA ILE A 56 1.24 8.97 -1.84
C ILE A 56 2.35 9.92 -2.32
N PRO A 57 2.46 11.13 -1.76
CA PRO A 57 3.55 12.04 -2.11
C PRO A 57 4.92 11.42 -1.86
N PHE A 58 5.94 11.73 -2.68
CA PHE A 58 7.30 11.25 -2.40
C PHE A 58 7.87 11.82 -1.09
N ALA A 59 7.37 12.98 -0.67
CA ALA A 59 7.70 13.64 0.58
C ALA A 59 6.74 13.29 1.73
N VAL A 60 6.01 12.16 1.62
CA VAL A 60 5.08 11.69 2.66
C VAL A 60 5.75 11.59 4.03
N GLU A 61 5.05 11.99 5.08
CA GLU A 61 5.58 11.90 6.44
C GLU A 61 5.56 10.44 6.91
N THR A 62 6.74 9.90 7.20
CA THR A 62 6.90 8.52 7.68
C THR A 62 8.21 8.36 8.45
N GLU A 63 8.26 7.31 9.29
CA GLU A 63 9.44 6.95 10.09
C GLU A 63 10.48 6.15 9.28
N LYS A 64 10.14 5.71 8.07
CA LYS A 64 10.97 4.81 7.26
C LYS A 64 11.43 5.44 5.96
N GLN A 65 12.51 4.92 5.39
CA GLN A 65 13.02 5.38 4.10
C GLN A 65 12.45 4.57 2.94
N PHE A 66 12.03 5.26 1.87
CA PHE A 66 11.58 4.59 0.65
C PHE A 66 12.74 3.89 -0.05
N ARG A 67 12.51 2.64 -0.49
CA ARG A 67 13.39 1.88 -1.36
C ARG A 67 12.57 1.25 -2.48
N LYS A 68 13.10 1.26 -3.70
CA LYS A 68 12.54 0.45 -4.80
C LYS A 68 12.60 -1.04 -4.45
N LEU A 69 11.65 -1.82 -4.94
CA LEU A 69 11.52 -3.25 -4.65
C LEU A 69 12.84 -4.04 -4.74
N LYS A 70 13.62 -3.83 -5.81
CA LYS A 70 14.90 -4.53 -6.00
C LYS A 70 15.88 -4.32 -4.84
N ASN A 71 15.94 -3.11 -4.28
CA ASN A 71 16.81 -2.81 -3.15
C ASN A 71 16.19 -3.32 -1.86
N PHE A 72 14.88 -3.09 -1.67
CA PHE A 72 14.16 -3.54 -0.48
C PHE A 72 14.29 -5.06 -0.23
N VAL A 73 14.21 -5.88 -1.27
CA VAL A 73 14.38 -7.34 -1.14
C VAL A 73 15.79 -7.72 -0.70
N GLN A 74 16.81 -7.00 -1.19
CA GLN A 74 18.22 -7.25 -0.88
C GLN A 74 18.64 -6.77 0.51
N GLU A 75 17.92 -5.82 1.11
CA GLU A 75 18.24 -5.32 2.45
C GLU A 75 18.09 -6.45 3.50
N PRO A 76 19.12 -6.75 4.30
CA PRO A 76 19.01 -7.73 5.37
C PRO A 76 18.06 -7.24 6.47
N GLU A 77 18.04 -5.94 6.73
CA GLU A 77 17.19 -5.29 7.74
C GLU A 77 16.14 -4.41 7.06
N LYS A 78 14.90 -4.93 6.97
CA LYS A 78 13.76 -4.27 6.29
C LYS A 78 12.93 -3.38 7.22
N THR A 79 13.23 -3.34 8.50
CA THR A 79 12.48 -2.59 9.53
C THR A 79 12.55 -1.07 9.31
N GLY A 80 13.68 -0.54 8.82
CA GLY A 80 13.88 0.89 8.55
C GLY A 80 13.46 1.36 7.16
N PHE A 81 12.97 0.45 6.31
CA PHE A 81 12.62 0.76 4.91
C PHE A 81 11.17 0.39 4.59
N PHE A 82 10.65 1.00 3.53
CA PHE A 82 9.39 0.59 2.92
C PHE A 82 9.49 0.68 1.40
N THR A 83 8.64 -0.08 0.72
CA THR A 83 8.43 -0.02 -0.73
C THR A 83 6.94 0.13 -1.01
N VAL A 84 6.52 0.42 -2.23
CA VAL A 84 5.10 0.43 -2.61
C VAL A 84 4.97 -0.39 -3.88
N GLU A 85 4.41 -1.58 -3.79
CA GLU A 85 4.32 -2.54 -4.90
C GLU A 85 2.99 -3.28 -4.91
N ALA A 86 2.66 -3.88 -6.06
CA ALA A 86 1.48 -4.74 -6.17
C ALA A 86 1.59 -5.98 -5.27
N GLY A 87 0.48 -6.31 -4.59
CA GLY A 87 0.38 -7.40 -3.63
C GLY A 87 0.62 -7.01 -2.17
N ASP A 88 1.06 -5.78 -1.91
CA ASP A 88 1.14 -5.22 -0.56
C ASP A 88 -0.26 -4.82 -0.04
N LEU A 89 -0.43 -4.77 1.28
CA LEU A 89 -1.70 -4.40 1.90
C LEU A 89 -1.66 -2.95 2.37
N VAL A 90 -2.77 -2.25 2.19
CA VAL A 90 -2.95 -0.89 2.67
C VAL A 90 -4.24 -0.79 3.47
N VAL A 91 -4.19 -0.05 4.57
CA VAL A 91 -5.34 0.19 5.43
C VAL A 91 -5.50 1.69 5.60
N GLN A 92 -6.73 2.18 5.44
CA GLN A 92 -7.04 3.57 5.76
C GLN A 92 -6.96 3.78 7.28
N GLY A 93 -6.19 4.78 7.70
CA GLY A 93 -5.92 5.10 9.11
C GLY A 93 -4.61 4.52 9.66
N ILE A 94 -4.33 4.88 10.90
CA ILE A 94 -3.13 4.46 11.65
C ILE A 94 -3.49 3.24 12.49
N VAL A 95 -3.13 2.04 12.02
CA VAL A 95 -3.42 0.78 12.71
C VAL A 95 -2.18 0.32 13.46
N GLY A 96 -2.25 0.11 14.77
CA GLY A 96 -1.10 -0.31 15.58
C GLY A 96 -0.74 -1.80 15.49
N ASP A 97 -1.60 -2.62 14.89
CA ASP A 97 -1.45 -4.08 14.84
C ASP A 97 -0.27 -4.50 13.97
N GLU A 98 0.58 -5.39 14.50
CA GLU A 98 1.61 -6.05 13.72
C GLU A 98 1.06 -7.35 13.11
N LEU A 99 1.30 -7.53 11.81
CA LEU A 99 0.92 -8.73 11.08
C LEU A 99 2.07 -9.74 11.13
N THR A 100 1.87 -10.86 11.82
CA THR A 100 2.90 -11.91 11.94
C THR A 100 2.63 -13.12 11.05
N SER A 101 1.39 -13.28 10.59
CA SER A 101 0.96 -14.46 9.85
C SER A 101 -0.19 -14.17 8.88
N ALA A 102 -0.42 -15.08 7.93
CA ALA A 102 -1.58 -14.99 7.03
C ALA A 102 -2.93 -14.98 7.77
N LYS A 103 -3.00 -15.59 8.96
CA LYS A 103 -4.21 -15.54 9.80
C LYS A 103 -4.46 -14.13 10.35
N ASP A 104 -3.39 -13.38 10.62
CA ASP A 104 -3.51 -11.99 11.04
C ASP A 104 -4.00 -11.11 9.87
N GLU A 105 -3.57 -11.41 8.63
CA GLU A 105 -4.08 -10.75 7.42
C GLU A 105 -5.59 -10.96 7.27
N GLU A 106 -6.06 -12.20 7.40
CA GLU A 106 -7.50 -12.51 7.39
C GLU A 106 -8.23 -11.83 8.54
N ARG A 107 -7.66 -11.82 9.75
CA ARG A 107 -8.27 -11.12 10.89
C ARG A 107 -8.41 -9.63 10.61
N MET A 108 -7.38 -8.97 10.07
CA MET A 108 -7.45 -7.55 9.73
C MET A 108 -8.53 -7.28 8.69
N LYS A 109 -8.58 -8.07 7.60
CA LYS A 109 -9.63 -7.96 6.57
C LYS A 109 -11.05 -8.15 7.12
N ASN A 110 -11.21 -8.90 8.20
CA ASN A 110 -12.51 -9.07 8.88
C ASN A 110 -12.78 -8.01 9.96
N THR A 111 -11.76 -7.33 10.46
CA THR A 111 -11.87 -6.38 11.58
C THR A 111 -12.01 -4.94 11.10
N TYR A 112 -11.33 -4.62 10.00
CA TYR A 112 -11.31 -3.29 9.40
C TYR A 112 -11.94 -3.37 8.02
N ASP A 113 -12.96 -2.56 7.77
CA ASP A 113 -13.63 -2.48 6.46
C ASP A 113 -12.70 -1.91 5.37
N ASP A 114 -11.73 -1.07 5.75
CA ASP A 114 -10.90 -0.30 4.81
C ASP A 114 -9.53 -0.97 4.50
N VAL A 115 -9.45 -2.30 4.55
CA VAL A 115 -8.24 -3.05 4.16
C VAL A 115 -8.31 -3.41 2.68
N ARG A 116 -7.37 -2.90 1.90
CA ARG A 116 -7.28 -3.16 0.46
C ARG A 116 -5.92 -3.74 0.08
N THR A 117 -5.90 -4.51 -1.00
CA THR A 117 -4.67 -5.06 -1.57
C THR A 117 -4.26 -4.20 -2.75
N ILE A 118 -3.00 -3.77 -2.80
CA ILE A 118 -2.49 -2.97 -3.90
C ILE A 118 -2.48 -3.81 -5.17
N ALA A 119 -3.23 -3.39 -6.18
CA ALA A 119 -3.28 -4.04 -7.49
C ALA A 119 -2.26 -3.43 -8.45
N VAL A 120 -2.16 -2.09 -8.47
CA VAL A 120 -1.31 -1.35 -9.42
C VAL A 120 -0.63 -0.19 -8.71
N VAL A 121 0.63 0.05 -9.07
CA VAL A 121 1.40 1.21 -8.62
C VAL A 121 1.98 1.94 -9.83
N GLU A 122 1.70 3.22 -9.94
CA GLU A 122 2.24 4.11 -10.96
C GLU A 122 3.12 5.16 -10.29
N THR A 123 4.32 5.38 -10.85
CA THR A 123 5.25 6.39 -10.33
C THR A 123 5.11 7.66 -11.16
N ASN A 124 4.57 8.72 -10.56
CA ASN A 124 4.47 10.03 -11.17
C ASN A 124 5.59 10.94 -10.64
N ASP A 125 6.75 10.89 -11.29
CA ASP A 125 7.94 11.67 -10.94
C ASP A 125 8.10 12.96 -11.79
N ASN A 126 7.08 13.33 -12.56
CA ASN A 126 7.07 14.51 -13.39
C ASN A 126 6.54 15.75 -12.65
N GLY A 127 6.98 16.94 -13.07
CA GLY A 127 6.53 18.22 -12.51
C GLY A 127 7.34 18.70 -11.30
N SER A 128 6.76 19.60 -10.50
CA SER A 128 7.39 20.10 -9.27
C SER A 128 7.44 19.01 -8.20
N PRO A 129 8.41 19.02 -7.27
CA PRO A 129 8.50 18.04 -6.18
C PRO A 129 7.20 17.86 -5.38
N GLU A 130 6.41 18.93 -5.21
CA GLU A 130 5.11 18.91 -4.50
C GLU A 130 3.97 18.21 -5.26
N MET A 131 4.20 17.90 -6.54
CA MET A 131 3.28 17.14 -7.42
C MET A 131 3.75 15.71 -7.65
N GLN A 132 4.98 15.36 -7.27
CA GLN A 132 5.50 14.01 -7.44
C GLN A 132 4.89 13.07 -6.40
N HIS A 133 4.34 11.94 -6.87
CA HIS A 133 3.64 10.98 -6.03
C HIS A 133 3.63 9.58 -6.66
N TRP A 134 3.41 8.57 -5.83
CA TRP A 134 2.96 7.26 -6.28
C TRP A 134 1.44 7.28 -6.34
N LYS A 135 0.87 6.89 -7.49
CA LYS A 135 -0.55 6.58 -7.59
C LYS A 135 -0.70 5.08 -7.39
N VAL A 136 -1.51 4.69 -6.42
CA VAL A 136 -1.71 3.32 -5.97
C VAL A 136 -3.19 3.01 -6.16
N THR A 137 -3.50 1.97 -6.93
CA THR A 137 -4.86 1.45 -7.06
C THR A 137 -4.96 0.17 -6.26
N ALA A 138 -5.89 0.11 -5.31
CA ALA A 138 -6.07 -1.03 -4.41
C ALA A 138 -7.51 -1.55 -4.43
N GLU A 139 -7.67 -2.87 -4.36
CA GLU A 139 -8.95 -3.61 -4.41
C GLU A 139 -9.07 -4.65 -3.28
#